data_AF-A0A2M7ALF5-F1
#
_entry.id   AF-A0A2M7ALF5-F1
#
_cell.length_a   1.000
_cell.length_b   1.000
_cell.length_c   1.000
_cell.angle_alpha   90.00
_cell.angle_beta   90.00
_cell.angle_gamma   90.00
#
_symmetry.space_group_name_H-M   'P 1'
#
loop_
_entity.id
_entity.type
_entity.pdbx_description
1 polymer ?
#
loop_
_entity_poly.entity_id
_entity_poly.type
_entity_poly.pdbx_seq_one_letter_code
_entity_poly.pdbx_strand_id
1 'polypeptide(L)'
;MKIQKVVIPALIIIGFLIFFGAISTLTNKNSKETKGETTSSSTQRSESIVRQPYVAGSFYPADSQELAARLNAFLSGVDKIEASGKLRILIVPHAGIDYSGNVAAGGFKQLEGQSYRRVILLGVSHNVYFDHIAVYPSGEWETPLGKVAVDEDLAQTLTDEPQMIKSNRQAHEQEHSLEVELIFLQQVLSDFKIVPVLIGQVADETLSSLARKVSNNLSDQTLLVVSTDLSHYPSKKVADEVDRETIEAILSGNSDIFTQSIKKNESADYPNLVTCACGAQAVRVALQSAKLLNLTDFKKIAYENSGDVTGDNERAVGYAAIGVWGKTENSGEVMLDNESQKEALAIARETLVEYISHQKIPSVIATSAVLQDNLGAFVTL
;
A
#
# COMPACT_ATOMS: atom_id res chain seq x y z
N MET A 1 -0.90 -53.63 -6.41
CA MET A 1 -2.17 -53.10 -5.85
C MET A 1 -1.93 -52.79 -4.38
N LYS A 2 -1.55 -51.54 -4.07
CA LYS A 2 -1.30 -51.04 -2.71
C LYS A 2 -1.99 -49.69 -2.62
N ILE A 3 -2.97 -49.61 -1.71
CA ILE A 3 -3.78 -48.43 -1.44
C ILE A 3 -3.00 -47.59 -0.43
N GLN A 4 -2.61 -46.37 -0.82
CA GLN A 4 -2.06 -45.36 0.08
C GLN A 4 -3.22 -44.54 0.63
N LYS A 5 -3.41 -44.56 1.95
CA LYS A 5 -4.31 -43.62 2.65
C LYS A 5 -3.62 -42.27 2.71
N VAL A 6 -4.17 -41.30 2.00
CA VAL A 6 -3.85 -39.87 2.17
C VAL A 6 -4.70 -39.36 3.34
N VAL A 7 -4.05 -38.84 4.38
CA VAL A 7 -4.71 -38.11 5.47
C VAL A 7 -4.60 -36.63 5.11
N ILE A 8 -5.74 -36.00 4.87
CA ILE A 8 -5.88 -34.55 4.67
C ILE A 8 -6.15 -33.95 6.07
N PRO A 9 -5.36 -32.98 6.57
CA PRO A 9 -5.71 -32.29 7.79
C PRO A 9 -6.86 -31.31 7.51
N ALA A 10 -7.90 -31.39 8.34
CA ALA A 10 -9.08 -30.55 8.28
C ALA A 10 -8.75 -29.10 8.66
N LEU A 11 -9.18 -28.15 7.83
CA LEU A 11 -9.28 -26.74 8.20
C LEU A 11 -10.36 -26.59 9.29
N ILE A 12 -9.96 -26.01 10.42
CA ILE A 12 -10.89 -25.57 11.47
C ILE A 12 -11.37 -24.18 11.08
N ILE A 13 -12.63 -24.11 10.61
CA ILE A 13 -13.37 -22.85 10.42
C ILE A 13 -14.06 -22.53 11.75
N ILE A 14 -13.61 -21.48 12.43
CA ILE A 14 -14.33 -20.93 13.59
C ILE A 14 -15.34 -19.91 13.05
N GLY A 15 -16.59 -20.35 12.91
CA GLY A 15 -17.72 -19.48 12.60
C GLY A 15 -18.31 -18.85 13.86
N PHE A 16 -18.37 -17.52 13.92
CA PHE A 16 -19.13 -16.80 14.94
C PHE A 16 -20.63 -16.80 14.57
N LEU A 17 -21.46 -17.41 15.43
CA LEU A 17 -22.92 -17.37 15.34
C LEU A 17 -23.44 -16.11 16.05
N ILE A 18 -23.98 -15.16 15.29
CA ILE A 18 -24.76 -14.04 15.82
C ILE A 18 -26.25 -14.40 15.78
N PHE A 19 -26.87 -14.37 16.96
CA PHE A 19 -28.28 -14.66 17.20
C PHE A 19 -29.10 -13.41 16.88
N PHE A 20 -29.91 -13.41 15.80
CA PHE A 20 -30.92 -12.37 15.56
C PHE A 20 -32.32 -12.92 15.85
N GLY A 21 -32.97 -12.32 16.84
CA GLY A 21 -34.38 -12.55 17.15
C GLY A 21 -35.30 -11.98 16.06
N ALA A 22 -36.18 -12.83 15.54
CA ALA A 22 -37.19 -12.44 14.57
C ALA A 22 -38.39 -11.76 15.25
N ILE A 23 -38.61 -10.48 14.94
CA ILE A 23 -39.92 -9.84 15.13
C ILE A 23 -40.67 -9.96 13.81
N SER A 24 -41.77 -10.69 13.86
CA SER A 24 -42.75 -10.87 12.79
C SER A 24 -43.74 -9.69 12.77
N THR A 25 -43.82 -8.98 11.65
CA THR A 25 -45.05 -8.28 11.27
C THR A 25 -45.35 -8.49 9.79
N LEU A 26 -46.38 -9.32 9.59
CA LEU A 26 -47.26 -9.54 8.45
C LEU A 26 -47.24 -8.50 7.32
N THR A 27 -47.11 -9.02 6.09
CA THR A 27 -47.44 -8.33 4.85
C THR A 27 -48.88 -8.61 4.39
N ASN A 28 -49.40 -7.61 3.67
CA ASN A 28 -50.13 -7.72 2.40
C ASN A 28 -51.66 -7.53 2.43
N LYS A 29 -52.13 -6.45 1.76
CA LYS A 29 -53.02 -6.56 0.58
C LYS A 29 -53.33 -5.21 -0.09
N ASN A 30 -53.19 -5.22 -1.43
CA ASN A 30 -54.01 -4.54 -2.45
C ASN A 30 -53.99 -2.99 -2.48
N SER A 31 -53.95 -2.26 -3.62
CA SER A 31 -54.42 -2.55 -4.99
C SER A 31 -54.06 -1.40 -5.96
N LYS A 32 -54.02 -1.75 -7.26
CA LYS A 32 -54.48 -1.01 -8.46
C LYS A 32 -53.66 0.16 -9.03
N GLU A 33 -53.54 0.04 -10.36
CA GLU A 33 -52.99 0.93 -11.38
C GLU A 33 -53.57 2.35 -11.38
N THR A 34 -52.74 3.33 -11.77
CA THR A 34 -53.11 4.34 -12.78
C THR A 34 -51.87 4.93 -13.43
N LYS A 35 -51.93 5.09 -14.76
CA LYS A 35 -50.95 5.75 -15.63
C LYS A 35 -50.84 7.25 -15.31
N GLY A 36 -49.63 7.78 -15.40
CA GLY A 36 -49.35 9.20 -15.49
C GLY A 36 -47.88 9.41 -15.85
N GLU A 37 -47.62 9.66 -17.14
CA GLU A 37 -46.34 10.19 -17.60
C GLU A 37 -46.12 11.55 -16.94
N THR A 38 -44.98 11.72 -16.28
CA THR A 38 -44.41 13.04 -16.05
C THR A 38 -42.90 12.86 -16.05
N THR A 39 -42.28 13.31 -17.13
CA THR A 39 -40.84 13.39 -17.33
C THR A 39 -40.24 14.34 -16.29
N SER A 40 -39.78 13.81 -15.15
CA SER A 40 -38.84 14.52 -14.29
C SER A 40 -37.44 14.02 -14.58
N SER A 41 -36.65 14.88 -15.21
CA SER A 41 -35.20 14.78 -15.32
C SER A 41 -34.58 14.65 -13.91
N SER A 42 -34.50 13.43 -13.38
CA SER A 42 -33.64 13.15 -12.24
C SER A 42 -32.23 13.00 -12.77
N THR A 43 -31.40 14.02 -12.59
CA THR A 43 -29.94 13.87 -12.60
C THR A 43 -29.63 12.85 -11.50
N GLN A 44 -29.51 11.58 -11.87
CA GLN A 44 -29.01 10.54 -10.98
C GLN A 44 -27.62 10.98 -10.56
N ARG A 45 -27.49 11.54 -9.35
CA ARG A 45 -26.22 11.44 -8.62
C ARG A 45 -25.96 9.95 -8.53
N SER A 46 -24.98 9.45 -9.29
CA SER A 46 -24.44 8.12 -9.04
C SER A 46 -24.07 8.08 -7.55
N GLU A 47 -24.67 7.19 -6.78
CA GLU A 47 -24.24 6.93 -5.41
C GLU A 47 -22.73 6.68 -5.45
N SER A 48 -21.95 7.41 -4.64
CA SER A 48 -20.51 7.18 -4.59
C SER A 48 -20.28 5.77 -4.08
N ILE A 49 -19.42 5.01 -4.75
CA ILE A 49 -19.15 3.63 -4.37
C ILE A 49 -18.19 3.66 -3.18
N VAL A 50 -18.65 3.27 -1.99
CA VAL A 50 -17.88 3.35 -0.74
C VAL A 50 -17.58 1.94 -0.21
N ARG A 51 -16.30 1.63 0.04
CA ARG A 51 -15.90 0.47 0.84
C ARG A 51 -16.16 0.77 2.32
N GLN A 52 -17.05 0.01 2.93
CA GLN A 52 -17.30 0.07 4.38
C GLN A 52 -16.14 -0.57 5.16
N PRO A 53 -15.86 -0.13 6.40
CA PRO A 53 -14.86 -0.78 7.24
C PRO A 53 -15.30 -2.22 7.59
N TYR A 54 -14.36 -3.16 7.52
CA TYR A 54 -14.59 -4.58 7.78
C TYR A 54 -14.25 -4.96 9.23
N VAL A 55 -13.26 -4.29 9.85
CA VAL A 55 -12.74 -4.66 11.18
C VAL A 55 -12.91 -3.56 12.25
N ALA A 56 -13.71 -2.54 11.97
CA ALA A 56 -14.14 -1.57 12.98
C ALA A 56 -14.93 -2.27 14.11
N GLY A 57 -14.54 -2.04 15.35
CA GLY A 57 -15.07 -2.70 16.54
C GLY A 57 -14.39 -4.02 16.91
N SER A 58 -13.45 -4.53 16.10
CA SER A 58 -12.70 -5.76 16.38
C SER A 58 -11.18 -5.54 16.39
N PHE A 59 -10.62 -4.90 15.36
CA PHE A 59 -9.18 -4.60 15.30
C PHE A 59 -8.86 -3.22 15.89
N TYR A 60 -9.83 -2.33 15.88
CA TYR A 60 -9.75 -0.98 16.39
C TYR A 60 -11.16 -0.46 16.76
N PRO A 61 -11.32 0.56 17.62
CA PRO A 61 -12.63 1.06 18.03
C PRO A 61 -13.51 1.52 16.86
N ALA A 62 -14.81 1.21 16.91
CA ALA A 62 -15.78 1.70 15.93
C ALA A 62 -16.22 3.15 16.19
N ASP A 63 -16.04 3.65 17.42
CA ASP A 63 -16.29 5.05 17.76
C ASP A 63 -15.14 5.95 17.29
N SER A 64 -15.47 7.05 16.62
CA SER A 64 -14.47 7.93 16.00
C SER A 64 -13.62 8.69 17.01
N GLN A 65 -14.20 9.10 18.15
CA GLN A 65 -13.48 9.83 19.19
C GLN A 65 -12.54 8.90 19.95
N GLU A 66 -13.00 7.70 20.28
CA GLU A 66 -12.17 6.67 20.91
C GLU A 66 -11.01 6.26 20.00
N LEU A 67 -11.27 6.00 18.72
CA LEU A 67 -10.25 5.65 17.75
C LEU A 67 -9.19 6.75 17.63
N ALA A 68 -9.61 8.00 17.41
CA ALA A 68 -8.68 9.13 17.30
C ALA A 68 -7.84 9.31 18.57
N ALA A 69 -8.44 9.15 19.77
CA ALA A 69 -7.73 9.24 21.04
C ALA A 69 -6.68 8.13 21.19
N ARG A 70 -7.02 6.88 20.85
CA ARG A 70 -6.09 5.73 20.88
C ARG A 70 -4.92 5.94 19.93
N LEU A 71 -5.17 6.34 18.70
CA LEU A 71 -4.11 6.61 17.70
C LEU A 71 -3.21 7.76 18.14
N ASN A 72 -3.77 8.86 18.67
CA ASN A 72 -2.99 9.97 19.21
C ASN A 72 -2.11 9.56 20.39
N ALA A 73 -2.59 8.67 21.27
CA ALA A 73 -1.81 8.16 22.39
C ALA A 73 -0.58 7.38 21.89
N PHE A 74 -0.76 6.49 20.91
CA PHE A 74 0.36 5.78 20.27
C PHE A 74 1.34 6.75 19.60
N LEU A 75 0.85 7.68 18.77
CA LEU A 75 1.68 8.66 18.06
C LEU A 75 2.41 9.63 18.99
N SER A 76 1.89 9.89 20.19
CA SER A 76 2.55 10.73 21.19
C SER A 76 3.60 9.98 22.00
N GLY A 77 3.52 8.64 22.04
CA GLY A 77 4.45 7.77 22.75
C GLY A 77 5.69 7.36 21.95
N VAL A 78 5.82 7.80 20.70
CA VAL A 78 6.90 7.44 19.79
C VAL A 78 7.56 8.67 19.18
N ASP A 79 8.86 8.58 18.92
CA ASP A 79 9.66 9.66 18.35
C ASP A 79 9.90 9.49 16.85
N LYS A 80 10.19 10.61 16.18
CA LYS A 80 10.75 10.58 14.83
C LYS A 80 12.20 10.11 14.89
N ILE A 81 12.62 9.35 13.89
CA ILE A 81 14.02 8.99 13.73
C ILE A 81 14.74 10.01 12.85
N GLU A 82 16.03 10.19 13.11
CA GLU A 82 16.89 11.01 12.25
C GLU A 82 17.09 10.32 10.88
N ALA A 83 16.54 10.94 9.84
CA ALA A 83 16.68 10.51 8.46
C ALA A 83 16.76 11.71 7.52
N SER A 84 17.49 11.52 6.42
CA SER A 84 17.69 12.57 5.43
C SER A 84 16.81 12.32 4.21
N GLY A 85 16.19 13.36 3.69
CA GLY A 85 15.30 13.26 2.53
C GLY A 85 13.86 12.91 2.92
N LYS A 86 13.11 12.41 1.94
CA LYS A 86 11.67 12.14 2.05
C LYS A 86 11.42 10.64 2.22
N LEU A 87 10.51 10.27 3.10
CA LEU A 87 10.11 8.87 3.26
C LEU A 87 9.35 8.43 1.99
N ARG A 88 9.83 7.39 1.30
CA ARG A 88 9.26 6.94 0.02
C ARG A 88 8.51 5.62 0.15
N ILE A 89 9.01 4.73 1.01
CA ILE A 89 8.42 3.42 1.29
C ILE A 89 8.35 3.24 2.80
N LEU A 90 7.20 2.81 3.31
CA LEU A 90 6.98 2.49 4.71
C LEU A 90 6.42 1.06 4.80
N ILE A 91 7.11 0.19 5.53
CA ILE A 91 6.67 -1.18 5.84
C ILE A 91 6.18 -1.17 7.29
N VAL A 92 4.96 -1.63 7.54
CA VAL A 92 4.26 -1.55 8.85
C VAL A 92 3.35 -2.76 9.08
N PRO A 93 3.05 -3.08 10.36
CA PRO A 93 2.18 -4.20 10.74
C PRO A 93 0.68 -3.87 10.64
N HIS A 94 -0.16 -4.90 10.53
CA HIS A 94 -1.62 -4.77 10.39
C HIS A 94 -2.46 -5.60 11.38
N ALA A 95 -1.85 -6.15 12.43
CA ALA A 95 -2.63 -6.69 13.55
C ALA A 95 -3.52 -5.62 14.20
N GLY A 96 -4.44 -6.05 15.09
CA GLY A 96 -5.25 -5.13 15.88
C GLY A 96 -4.38 -4.15 16.67
N ILE A 97 -4.83 -2.90 16.79
CA ILE A 97 -4.01 -1.79 17.31
C ILE A 97 -3.57 -1.99 18.77
N ASP A 98 -4.29 -2.82 19.52
CA ASP A 98 -3.92 -3.20 20.88
C ASP A 98 -2.65 -4.06 20.94
N TYR A 99 -2.25 -4.69 19.83
CA TYR A 99 -1.03 -5.51 19.73
C TYR A 99 0.08 -4.79 18.98
N SER A 100 -0.21 -4.24 17.80
CA SER A 100 0.82 -3.68 16.89
C SER A 100 0.84 -2.14 16.85
N GLY A 101 -0.08 -1.47 17.56
CA GLY A 101 -0.32 -0.04 17.43
C GLY A 101 0.89 0.85 17.75
N ASN A 102 1.70 0.49 18.74
CA ASN A 102 2.95 1.18 19.06
C ASN A 102 3.94 1.14 17.87
N VAL A 103 4.11 -0.04 17.28
CA VAL A 103 5.04 -0.25 16.15
C VAL A 103 4.54 0.47 14.91
N ALA A 104 3.25 0.31 14.57
CA ALA A 104 2.63 1.03 13.46
C ALA A 104 2.76 2.56 13.64
N ALA A 105 2.43 3.08 14.83
CA ALA A 105 2.58 4.50 15.14
C ALA A 105 4.02 4.98 14.97
N GLY A 106 5.03 4.20 15.36
CA GLY A 106 6.43 4.53 15.09
C GLY A 106 6.69 4.79 13.61
N GLY A 107 6.15 3.95 12.72
CA GLY A 107 6.20 4.14 11.27
C GLY A 107 5.47 5.40 10.78
N PHE A 108 4.20 5.55 11.14
CA PHE A 108 3.36 6.67 10.69
C PHE A 108 3.77 8.02 11.29
N LYS A 109 4.40 8.05 12.47
CA LYS A 109 4.98 9.25 13.08
C LYS A 109 5.97 9.96 12.16
N GLN A 110 6.67 9.20 11.32
CA GLN A 110 7.64 9.74 10.39
C GLN A 110 7.00 10.62 9.30
N LEU A 111 5.68 10.50 9.08
CA LEU A 111 4.93 11.27 8.10
C LEU A 111 4.45 12.63 8.63
N GLU A 112 4.42 12.86 9.95
CA GLU A 112 3.92 14.12 10.51
C GLU A 112 4.70 15.33 9.95
N GLY A 113 3.97 16.34 9.48
CA GLY A 113 4.58 17.55 8.89
C GLY A 113 5.13 17.34 7.47
N GLN A 114 4.96 16.16 6.89
CA GLN A 114 5.18 15.92 5.46
C GLN A 114 3.85 15.98 4.70
N SER A 115 3.92 16.19 3.39
CA SER A 115 2.77 16.15 2.50
C SER A 115 2.91 15.04 1.45
N TYR A 116 1.83 14.30 1.24
CA TYR A 116 1.70 13.32 0.17
C TYR A 116 0.34 13.50 -0.48
N ARG A 117 0.30 13.55 -1.81
CA ARG A 117 -0.96 13.60 -2.56
C ARG A 117 -1.56 12.21 -2.72
N ARG A 118 -0.72 11.19 -2.74
CA ARG A 118 -1.10 9.80 -3.03
C ARG A 118 -0.41 8.82 -2.10
N VAL A 119 -1.13 7.79 -1.72
CA VAL A 119 -0.59 6.64 -0.98
C VAL A 119 -0.97 5.36 -1.71
N ILE A 120 0.01 4.59 -2.16
CA ILE A 120 -0.22 3.22 -2.64
C ILE A 120 -0.21 2.33 -1.40
N LEU A 121 -1.33 1.67 -1.11
CA LEU A 121 -1.46 0.71 -0.03
C LEU A 121 -1.26 -0.69 -0.63
N LEU A 122 -0.21 -1.40 -0.19
CA LEU A 122 0.17 -2.69 -0.75
C LEU A 122 0.20 -3.78 0.31
N GLY A 123 -0.52 -4.87 0.07
CA GLY A 123 -0.64 -5.99 1.00
C GLY A 123 -1.00 -7.27 0.30
N VAL A 124 -1.37 -8.29 1.08
CA VAL A 124 -1.83 -9.60 0.58
C VAL A 124 -3.28 -9.84 1.00
N SER A 125 -3.94 -10.75 0.28
CA SER A 125 -5.27 -11.24 0.68
C SER A 125 -5.16 -12.38 1.69
N HIS A 126 -5.82 -12.23 2.84
CA HIS A 126 -5.93 -13.24 3.89
C HIS A 126 -7.20 -14.10 3.73
N ASN A 127 -8.27 -13.51 3.19
CA ASN A 127 -9.60 -14.12 3.23
C ASN A 127 -10.07 -14.70 1.89
N VAL A 128 -9.61 -14.14 0.77
CA VAL A 128 -10.04 -14.55 -0.57
C VAL A 128 -8.87 -15.05 -1.39
N TYR A 129 -8.96 -16.27 -1.89
CA TYR A 129 -8.01 -16.78 -2.87
C TYR A 129 -8.29 -16.21 -4.26
N PHE A 130 -7.26 -15.69 -4.93
CA PHE A 130 -7.27 -15.34 -6.34
C PHE A 130 -5.84 -15.40 -6.90
N ASP A 131 -5.72 -15.54 -8.22
CA ASP A 131 -4.46 -15.79 -8.92
C ASP A 131 -3.94 -14.55 -9.68
N HIS A 132 -4.31 -13.35 -9.23
CA HIS A 132 -3.92 -12.06 -9.82
C HIS A 132 -3.57 -11.03 -8.74
N ILE A 133 -3.20 -9.82 -9.14
CA ILE A 133 -3.11 -8.64 -8.27
C ILE A 133 -4.40 -7.85 -8.41
N ALA A 134 -5.07 -7.57 -7.30
CA ALA A 134 -6.35 -6.90 -7.24
C ALA A 134 -6.18 -5.42 -6.87
N VAL A 135 -6.45 -4.52 -7.81
CA VAL A 135 -6.48 -3.06 -7.60
C VAL A 135 -7.92 -2.62 -7.34
N TYR A 136 -8.12 -1.80 -6.32
CA TYR A 136 -9.44 -1.20 -6.07
C TYR A 136 -9.66 -0.01 -7.05
N PRO A 137 -10.69 -0.04 -7.90
CA PRO A 137 -10.70 0.81 -9.10
C PRO A 137 -11.16 2.26 -8.89
N SER A 138 -12.16 2.49 -8.03
CA SER A 138 -12.84 3.80 -7.95
C SER A 138 -13.68 3.98 -6.70
N GLY A 139 -14.01 5.23 -6.36
CA GLY A 139 -14.83 5.59 -5.20
C GLY A 139 -14.03 5.93 -3.95
N GLU A 140 -14.50 5.50 -2.79
CA GLU A 140 -13.95 5.92 -1.49
C GLU A 140 -13.82 4.72 -0.54
N TRP A 141 -12.90 4.80 0.42
CA TRP A 141 -12.84 3.91 1.58
C TRP A 141 -13.29 4.68 2.82
N GLU A 142 -14.16 4.09 3.62
CA GLU A 142 -14.66 4.65 4.87
C GLU A 142 -14.04 3.95 6.07
N THR A 143 -13.65 4.74 7.06
CA THR A 143 -13.30 4.32 8.42
C THR A 143 -14.11 5.16 9.40
N PRO A 144 -14.07 4.88 10.72
CA PRO A 144 -14.67 5.78 11.71
C PRO A 144 -14.13 7.22 11.66
N LEU A 145 -12.94 7.46 11.11
CA LEU A 145 -12.33 8.79 10.98
C LEU A 145 -12.81 9.56 9.73
N GLY A 146 -13.61 8.92 8.87
CA GLY A 146 -14.16 9.52 7.66
C GLY A 146 -13.74 8.78 6.39
N LYS A 147 -13.94 9.44 5.25
CA LYS A 147 -13.72 8.85 3.92
C LYS A 147 -12.43 9.32 3.28
N VAL A 148 -11.80 8.43 2.51
CA VAL A 148 -10.63 8.72 1.68
C VAL A 148 -10.89 8.27 0.26
N ALA A 149 -10.68 9.17 -0.69
CA ALA A 149 -10.91 8.91 -2.11
C ALA A 149 -9.82 8.00 -2.71
N VAL A 150 -10.23 7.16 -3.66
CA VAL A 150 -9.32 6.37 -4.48
C VAL A 150 -8.74 7.24 -5.59
N ASP A 151 -7.45 7.13 -5.87
CA ASP A 151 -6.85 7.74 -7.06
C ASP A 151 -7.16 6.86 -8.28
N GLU A 152 -8.27 7.17 -8.95
CA GLU A 152 -8.80 6.39 -10.08
C GLU A 152 -7.85 6.40 -11.29
N ASP A 153 -7.15 7.52 -11.53
CA ASP A 153 -6.20 7.65 -12.64
C ASP A 153 -5.01 6.72 -12.43
N LEU A 154 -4.46 6.69 -11.22
CA LEU A 154 -3.37 5.78 -10.88
C LEU A 154 -3.85 4.33 -10.81
N ALA A 155 -5.05 4.07 -10.26
CA ALA A 155 -5.63 2.73 -10.26
C ALA A 155 -5.75 2.17 -11.69
N GLN A 156 -6.25 2.98 -12.63
CA GLN A 156 -6.35 2.62 -14.04
C GLN A 156 -4.96 2.35 -14.64
N THR A 157 -3.99 3.25 -14.41
CA THR A 157 -2.60 3.11 -14.86
C THR A 157 -1.96 1.78 -14.42
N LEU A 158 -2.26 1.33 -13.19
CA LEU A 158 -1.76 0.05 -12.69
C LEU A 158 -2.38 -1.15 -13.42
N THR A 159 -3.62 -1.02 -13.90
CA THR A 159 -4.42 -2.10 -14.53
C THR A 159 -4.41 -2.11 -16.07
N ASP A 160 -3.77 -1.13 -16.72
CA ASP A 160 -3.76 -0.97 -18.19
C ASP A 160 -3.07 -2.08 -18.99
N GLU A 161 -2.54 -3.13 -18.34
CA GLU A 161 -1.90 -4.26 -19.01
C GLU A 161 -2.64 -5.60 -18.76
N PRO A 162 -2.99 -6.34 -19.83
CA PRO A 162 -4.16 -7.21 -19.82
C PRO A 162 -4.00 -8.63 -19.23
N GLN A 163 -3.07 -8.91 -18.30
CA GLN A 163 -2.92 -10.31 -17.84
C GLN A 163 -3.09 -10.53 -16.34
N MET A 164 -2.37 -9.84 -15.46
CA MET A 164 -2.32 -10.27 -14.04
C MET A 164 -2.53 -9.16 -13.01
N ILE A 165 -2.72 -7.90 -13.41
CA ILE A 165 -3.10 -6.79 -12.51
C ILE A 165 -4.47 -6.30 -12.94
N LYS A 166 -5.48 -6.51 -12.10
CA LYS A 166 -6.89 -6.37 -12.46
C LYS A 166 -7.63 -5.47 -11.48
N SER A 167 -8.56 -4.68 -12.00
CA SER A 167 -9.58 -4.03 -11.18
C SER A 167 -10.45 -5.10 -10.53
N ASN A 168 -10.45 -5.16 -9.20
CA ASN A 168 -11.23 -6.14 -8.45
C ASN A 168 -11.64 -5.55 -7.09
N ARG A 169 -12.88 -5.08 -6.99
CA ARG A 169 -13.44 -4.51 -5.75
C ARG A 169 -13.67 -5.58 -4.68
N GLN A 170 -14.21 -6.72 -5.09
CA GLN A 170 -14.64 -7.80 -4.20
C GLN A 170 -13.50 -8.35 -3.34
N ALA A 171 -12.28 -8.40 -3.88
CA ALA A 171 -11.09 -8.84 -3.14
C ALA A 171 -10.79 -8.00 -1.89
N HIS A 172 -11.28 -6.76 -1.81
CA HIS A 172 -11.00 -5.83 -0.71
C HIS A 172 -12.14 -5.73 0.31
N GLU A 173 -13.33 -6.26 0.02
CA GLU A 173 -14.53 -6.05 0.85
C GLU A 173 -14.42 -6.68 2.24
N GLN A 174 -13.73 -7.81 2.33
CA GLN A 174 -13.50 -8.54 3.58
C GLN A 174 -12.01 -8.68 3.86
N GLU A 175 -11.20 -7.69 3.51
CA GLU A 175 -9.75 -7.70 3.77
C GLU A 175 -9.38 -6.57 4.72
N HIS A 176 -8.51 -6.85 5.69
CA HIS A 176 -8.19 -5.92 6.78
C HIS A 176 -6.81 -5.28 6.63
N SER A 177 -5.87 -5.93 5.95
CA SER A 177 -4.45 -5.51 5.93
C SER A 177 -4.27 -4.05 5.56
N LEU A 178 -4.96 -3.57 4.51
CA LEU A 178 -4.85 -2.18 4.06
C LEU A 178 -5.75 -1.20 4.85
N GLU A 179 -6.82 -1.69 5.47
CA GLU A 179 -7.75 -0.87 6.26
C GLU A 179 -7.09 -0.36 7.54
N VAL A 180 -6.28 -1.20 8.20
CA VAL A 180 -5.55 -0.85 9.42
C VAL A 180 -4.51 0.24 9.14
N GLU A 181 -3.89 0.24 7.96
CA GLU A 181 -2.96 1.32 7.58
C GLU A 181 -3.70 2.66 7.37
N LEU A 182 -4.93 2.60 6.83
CA LEU A 182 -5.71 3.79 6.48
C LEU A 182 -6.05 4.65 7.70
N ILE A 183 -6.36 4.02 8.84
CA ILE A 183 -6.70 4.77 10.06
C ILE A 183 -5.52 5.58 10.59
N PHE A 184 -4.28 5.07 10.51
CA PHE A 184 -3.10 5.84 10.89
C PHE A 184 -2.79 6.95 9.89
N LEU A 185 -2.96 6.69 8.59
CA LEU A 185 -2.77 7.70 7.54
C LEU A 185 -3.73 8.88 7.71
N GLN A 186 -5.02 8.62 7.99
CA GLN A 186 -6.01 9.67 8.27
C GLN A 186 -5.66 10.51 9.51
N GLN A 187 -4.89 9.95 10.44
CA GLN A 187 -4.46 10.65 11.65
C GLN A 187 -3.27 11.59 11.41
N VAL A 188 -2.36 11.23 10.49
CA VAL A 188 -1.09 11.97 10.29
C VAL A 188 -1.00 12.76 8.98
N LEU A 189 -1.85 12.45 7.99
CA LEU A 189 -1.91 13.13 6.70
C LEU A 189 -3.26 13.83 6.50
N SER A 190 -3.23 14.89 5.69
CA SER A 190 -4.40 15.63 5.23
C SER A 190 -4.46 15.66 3.70
N ASP A 191 -5.66 15.60 3.13
CA ASP A 191 -5.90 15.79 1.68
C ASP A 191 -5.04 14.88 0.78
N PHE A 192 -5.24 13.56 0.91
CA PHE A 192 -4.57 12.55 0.11
C PHE A 192 -5.58 11.57 -0.52
N LYS A 193 -5.15 10.90 -1.59
CA LYS A 193 -5.86 9.77 -2.18
C LYS A 193 -5.12 8.45 -1.95
N ILE A 194 -5.83 7.34 -2.01
CA ILE A 194 -5.24 6.00 -1.88
C ILE A 194 -5.34 5.18 -3.16
N VAL A 195 -4.42 4.23 -3.34
CA VAL A 195 -4.52 3.17 -4.34
C VAL A 195 -4.33 1.82 -3.63
N PRO A 196 -5.42 1.15 -3.23
CA PRO A 196 -5.37 -0.15 -2.59
C PRO A 196 -5.02 -1.27 -3.57
N VAL A 197 -3.99 -2.04 -3.26
CA VAL A 197 -3.46 -3.14 -4.07
C VAL A 197 -3.26 -4.37 -3.21
N LEU A 198 -3.98 -5.45 -3.52
CA LEU A 198 -3.83 -6.75 -2.87
C LEU A 198 -3.18 -7.74 -3.81
N ILE A 199 -2.13 -8.42 -3.33
CA ILE A 199 -1.45 -9.48 -4.06
C ILE A 199 -2.12 -10.82 -3.69
N GLY A 200 -2.60 -11.54 -4.72
CA GLY A 200 -3.03 -12.92 -4.61
C GLY A 200 -1.89 -13.90 -4.89
N GLN A 201 -2.21 -15.12 -5.30
CA GLN A 201 -1.20 -16.12 -5.65
C GLN A 201 -0.70 -15.90 -7.08
N VAL A 202 0.42 -15.19 -7.21
CA VAL A 202 0.98 -14.79 -8.52
C VAL A 202 2.43 -15.24 -8.69
N ALA A 203 2.86 -15.36 -9.95
CA ALA A 203 4.25 -15.67 -10.30
C ALA A 203 5.19 -14.47 -10.09
N ASP A 204 6.49 -14.74 -10.00
CA ASP A 204 7.52 -13.73 -9.75
C ASP A 204 7.59 -12.66 -10.86
N GLU A 205 7.26 -13.00 -12.10
CA GLU A 205 7.17 -12.08 -13.22
C GLU A 205 6.06 -11.04 -13.01
N THR A 206 4.96 -11.46 -12.38
CA THR A 206 3.83 -10.59 -12.04
C THR A 206 4.19 -9.61 -10.93
N LEU A 207 4.89 -10.08 -9.89
CA LEU A 207 5.44 -9.21 -8.83
C LEU A 207 6.42 -8.19 -9.42
N SER A 208 7.30 -8.63 -10.32
CA SER A 208 8.26 -7.76 -10.99
C SER A 208 7.58 -6.72 -11.90
N SER A 209 6.45 -7.08 -12.51
CA SER A 209 5.63 -6.14 -13.28
C SER A 209 4.99 -5.09 -12.39
N LEU A 210 4.41 -5.50 -11.25
CA LEU A 210 3.88 -4.58 -10.27
C LEU A 210 4.95 -3.64 -9.73
N ALA A 211 6.14 -4.15 -9.39
CA ALA A 211 7.24 -3.33 -8.89
C ALA A 211 7.65 -2.23 -9.91
N ARG A 212 7.68 -2.55 -11.21
CA ARG A 212 7.93 -1.53 -12.26
C ARG A 212 6.82 -0.48 -12.33
N LYS A 213 5.55 -0.90 -12.26
CA LYS A 213 4.42 0.04 -12.31
C LYS A 213 4.38 0.93 -11.06
N VAL A 214 4.64 0.36 -9.87
CA VAL A 214 4.76 1.09 -8.61
C VAL A 214 5.94 2.06 -8.68
N SER A 215 7.13 1.61 -9.09
CA SER A 215 8.31 2.49 -9.17
C SER A 215 8.11 3.65 -10.12
N ASN A 216 7.49 3.43 -11.28
CA ASN A 216 7.22 4.48 -12.27
C ASN A 216 6.24 5.55 -11.77
N ASN A 217 5.45 5.25 -10.74
CA ASN A 217 4.44 6.15 -10.17
C ASN A 217 4.76 6.60 -8.73
N LEU A 218 5.88 6.15 -8.19
CA LEU A 218 6.36 6.57 -6.87
C LEU A 218 7.20 7.83 -7.05
N SER A 219 6.61 9.00 -6.87
CA SER A 219 7.28 10.32 -6.87
C SER A 219 7.59 10.81 -5.45
N ASP A 220 8.10 12.02 -5.28
CA ASP A 220 8.19 12.68 -3.97
C ASP A 220 6.79 12.97 -3.36
N GLN A 221 5.72 13.03 -4.15
CA GLN A 221 4.34 13.23 -3.67
C GLN A 221 3.55 11.92 -3.49
N THR A 222 4.17 10.77 -3.76
CA THR A 222 3.56 9.44 -3.61
C THR A 222 4.30 8.65 -2.53
N LEU A 223 3.57 8.12 -1.55
CA LEU A 223 4.09 7.18 -0.56
C LEU A 223 3.68 5.75 -0.95
N LEU A 224 4.59 4.77 -0.79
CA LEU A 224 4.24 3.36 -0.79
C LEU A 224 4.17 2.86 0.65
N VAL A 225 2.99 2.44 1.11
CA VAL A 225 2.80 1.76 2.40
C VAL A 225 2.62 0.27 2.14
N VAL A 226 3.41 -0.54 2.82
CA VAL A 226 3.50 -1.99 2.64
C VAL A 226 3.09 -2.64 3.95
N SER A 227 2.04 -3.42 3.90
CA SER A 227 1.41 -4.01 5.07
C SER A 227 1.88 -5.44 5.29
N THR A 228 2.53 -5.70 6.42
CA THR A 228 3.00 -7.04 6.83
C THR A 228 3.25 -7.12 8.33
N ASP A 229 2.70 -8.15 8.97
CA ASP A 229 3.26 -8.69 10.21
C ASP A 229 4.45 -9.62 9.88
N LEU A 230 5.26 -9.96 10.87
CA LEU A 230 6.42 -10.84 10.74
C LEU A 230 6.09 -12.29 11.15
N SER A 231 6.84 -12.91 12.06
CA SER A 231 6.65 -14.31 12.43
C SER A 231 5.27 -14.55 13.06
N HIS A 232 4.63 -15.68 12.73
CA HIS A 232 3.32 -16.05 13.28
C HIS A 232 3.40 -17.31 14.14
N TYR A 233 3.09 -17.14 15.43
CA TYR A 233 2.87 -18.15 16.47
C TYR A 233 4.06 -18.97 17.02
N PRO A 234 5.34 -18.73 16.70
CA PRO A 234 6.39 -19.41 17.43
C PRO A 234 6.47 -18.87 18.87
N SER A 235 7.25 -19.52 19.74
CA SER A 235 7.60 -18.91 21.03
C SER A 235 8.28 -17.56 20.83
N LYS A 236 8.16 -16.63 21.78
CA LYS A 236 8.79 -15.29 21.70
C LYS A 236 10.28 -15.37 21.36
N LYS A 237 11.01 -16.31 21.95
CA LYS A 237 12.44 -16.51 21.67
C LYS A 237 12.72 -16.80 20.19
N VAL A 238 11.88 -17.64 19.57
CA VAL A 238 12.00 -17.99 18.16
C VAL A 238 11.52 -16.83 17.28
N ALA A 239 10.46 -16.11 17.68
CA ALA A 239 10.03 -14.87 17.01
C ALA A 239 11.18 -13.87 16.95
N ASP A 240 11.81 -13.56 18.10
CA ASP A 240 12.94 -12.63 18.19
C ASP A 240 14.12 -13.03 17.28
N GLU A 241 14.36 -14.33 17.10
CA GLU A 241 15.40 -14.84 16.21
C GLU A 241 15.04 -14.67 14.73
N VAL A 242 13.87 -15.17 14.33
CA VAL A 242 13.40 -15.19 12.93
C VAL A 242 13.07 -13.79 12.44
N ASP A 243 12.45 -12.96 13.28
CA ASP A 243 12.08 -11.60 12.95
C ASP A 243 13.31 -10.71 12.79
N ARG A 244 14.33 -10.89 13.64
CA ARG A 244 15.61 -10.20 13.47
C ARG A 244 16.24 -10.51 12.12
N GLU A 245 16.31 -11.78 11.72
CA GLU A 245 16.83 -12.17 10.41
C GLU A 245 15.99 -11.60 9.27
N THR A 246 14.67 -11.62 9.40
CA THR A 246 13.73 -11.06 8.42
C THR A 246 13.94 -9.55 8.25
N ILE A 247 14.05 -8.81 9.35
CA ILE A 247 14.33 -7.38 9.36
C ILE A 247 15.69 -7.09 8.75
N GLU A 248 16.75 -7.80 9.13
CA GLU A 248 18.09 -7.66 8.54
C GLU A 248 18.06 -7.88 7.03
N ALA A 249 17.28 -8.85 6.56
CA ALA A 249 17.12 -9.12 5.13
C ALA A 249 16.36 -8.01 4.40
N ILE A 250 15.35 -7.38 5.02
CA ILE A 250 14.67 -6.19 4.47
C ILE A 250 15.64 -5.00 4.41
N LEU A 251 16.39 -4.75 5.49
CA LEU A 251 17.35 -3.65 5.58
C LEU A 251 18.49 -3.76 4.57
N SER A 252 18.75 -4.96 4.03
CA SER A 252 19.71 -5.15 2.94
C SER A 252 19.29 -4.48 1.62
N GLY A 253 18.01 -4.10 1.48
CA GLY A 253 17.46 -3.55 0.24
C GLY A 253 17.43 -4.54 -0.93
N ASN A 254 17.68 -5.83 -0.69
CA ASN A 254 17.83 -6.85 -1.72
C ASN A 254 16.74 -7.92 -1.63
N SER A 255 15.84 -7.94 -2.62
CA SER A 255 14.74 -8.90 -2.70
C SER A 255 15.17 -10.37 -2.75
N ASP A 256 16.37 -10.68 -3.28
CA ASP A 256 16.86 -12.07 -3.34
C ASP A 256 17.35 -12.53 -1.97
N ILE A 257 18.05 -11.66 -1.23
CA ILE A 257 18.48 -11.93 0.16
C ILE A 257 17.25 -12.14 1.05
N PHE A 258 16.25 -11.25 0.93
CA PHE A 258 14.97 -11.40 1.62
C PHE A 258 14.29 -12.74 1.30
N THR A 259 14.14 -13.08 0.01
CA THR A 259 13.50 -14.33 -0.40
C THR A 259 14.25 -15.57 0.12
N GLN A 260 15.58 -15.53 0.13
CA GLN A 260 16.40 -16.62 0.66
C GLN A 260 16.26 -16.75 2.18
N SER A 261 16.22 -15.63 2.91
CA SER A 261 16.02 -15.63 4.37
C SER A 261 14.66 -16.21 4.76
N ILE A 262 13.57 -15.78 4.12
CA ILE A 262 12.24 -16.32 4.36
C ILE A 262 12.21 -17.82 4.08
N LYS A 263 12.70 -18.26 2.90
CA LYS A 263 12.73 -19.69 2.54
C LYS A 263 13.55 -20.53 3.52
N LYS A 264 14.71 -20.03 3.95
CA LYS A 264 15.57 -20.69 4.94
C LYS A 264 14.81 -20.90 6.24
N ASN A 265 14.16 -19.86 6.76
CA ASN A 265 13.53 -19.90 8.09
C ASN A 265 12.20 -20.67 8.08
N GLU A 266 11.40 -20.57 7.02
CA GLU A 266 10.18 -21.37 6.87
C GLU A 266 10.45 -22.86 6.58
N SER A 267 11.65 -23.17 6.04
CA SER A 267 12.10 -24.56 5.90
C SER A 267 12.84 -25.09 7.14
N ALA A 268 13.13 -24.22 8.11
CA ALA A 268 13.70 -24.63 9.38
C ALA A 268 12.58 -25.21 10.26
N ASP A 269 12.90 -26.27 11.00
CA ASP A 269 11.94 -26.99 11.87
C ASP A 269 11.68 -26.22 13.19
N TYR A 270 11.34 -24.94 13.08
CA TYR A 270 10.97 -24.10 14.22
C TYR A 270 9.55 -24.49 14.67
N PRO A 271 9.35 -24.88 15.95
CA PRO A 271 8.03 -25.24 16.44
C PRO A 271 7.03 -24.09 16.28
N ASN A 272 5.86 -24.41 15.71
CA ASN A 272 4.70 -23.52 15.54
C ASN A 272 4.89 -22.30 14.63
N LEU A 273 6.04 -22.13 13.97
CA LEU A 273 6.26 -21.06 13.01
C LEU A 273 5.40 -21.29 11.75
N VAL A 274 4.36 -20.47 11.55
CA VAL A 274 3.46 -20.58 10.38
C VAL A 274 4.00 -19.83 9.17
N THR A 275 4.56 -18.64 9.39
CA THR A 275 5.21 -17.82 8.36
C THR A 275 6.20 -16.89 9.03
N CYS A 276 7.19 -16.39 8.27
CA CYS A 276 8.11 -15.35 8.71
C CYS A 276 7.63 -13.92 8.39
N ALA A 277 6.72 -13.77 7.43
CA ALA A 277 6.09 -12.48 7.09
C ALA A 277 4.83 -12.74 6.26
N CYS A 278 3.64 -12.40 6.79
CA CYS A 278 2.38 -12.65 6.08
C CYS A 278 2.29 -11.88 4.75
N GLY A 279 2.88 -10.68 4.69
CA GLY A 279 2.97 -9.83 3.51
C GLY A 279 4.27 -10.01 2.70
N ALA A 280 4.95 -11.17 2.77
CA ALA A 280 6.25 -11.37 2.12
C ALA A 280 6.28 -10.98 0.64
N GLN A 281 5.21 -11.23 -0.13
CA GLN A 281 5.15 -10.83 -1.54
C GLN A 281 5.07 -9.30 -1.72
N ALA A 282 4.36 -8.59 -0.84
CA ALA A 282 4.30 -7.12 -0.84
C ALA A 282 5.67 -6.51 -0.50
N VAL A 283 6.39 -7.10 0.46
CA VAL A 283 7.77 -6.71 0.80
C VAL A 283 8.70 -6.91 -0.40
N ARG A 284 8.60 -8.02 -1.13
CA ARG A 284 9.40 -8.25 -2.36
C ARG A 284 9.17 -7.16 -3.41
N VAL A 285 7.91 -6.78 -3.65
CA VAL A 285 7.57 -5.68 -4.56
C VAL A 285 8.17 -4.36 -4.08
N ALA A 286 8.14 -4.09 -2.78
CA ALA A 286 8.74 -2.90 -2.19
C ALA A 286 10.27 -2.85 -2.39
N LEU A 287 10.97 -3.95 -2.13
CA LEU A 287 12.42 -4.07 -2.33
C LEU A 287 12.81 -3.94 -3.81
N GLN A 288 12.04 -4.54 -4.72
CA GLN A 288 12.23 -4.39 -6.15
C GLN A 288 11.99 -2.94 -6.61
N SER A 289 10.95 -2.28 -6.09
CA SER A 289 10.65 -0.88 -6.39
C SER A 289 11.75 0.05 -5.88
N ALA A 290 12.25 -0.17 -4.66
CA ALA A 290 13.37 0.55 -4.09
C ALA A 290 14.63 0.43 -4.96
N LYS A 291 14.95 -0.79 -5.42
CA LYS A 291 16.07 -1.05 -6.33
C LYS A 291 15.93 -0.29 -7.66
N LEU A 292 14.73 -0.29 -8.26
CA LEU A 292 14.47 0.43 -9.52
C LEU A 292 14.63 1.95 -9.38
N LEU A 293 14.36 2.49 -8.19
CA LEU A 293 14.49 3.92 -7.86
C LEU A 293 15.83 4.29 -7.22
N ASN A 294 16.76 3.33 -7.09
CA ASN A 294 18.04 3.52 -6.39
C ASN A 294 17.88 4.05 -4.96
N LEU A 295 16.82 3.64 -4.25
CA LEU A 295 16.62 3.94 -2.84
C LEU A 295 17.44 2.98 -1.99
N THR A 296 18.33 3.51 -1.15
CA THR A 296 19.28 2.71 -0.36
C THR A 296 19.28 3.00 1.14
N ASP A 297 18.58 4.05 1.59
CA ASP A 297 18.53 4.43 3.01
C ASP A 297 17.38 3.70 3.73
N PHE A 298 17.58 2.40 3.98
CA PHE A 298 16.65 1.56 4.75
C PHE A 298 16.94 1.69 6.25
N LYS A 299 15.92 1.97 7.05
CA LYS A 299 16.05 2.07 8.52
C LYS A 299 14.95 1.33 9.24
N LYS A 300 15.33 0.56 10.26
CA LYS A 300 14.40 0.01 11.24
C LYS A 300 13.96 1.15 12.16
N ILE A 301 12.66 1.37 12.24
CA ILE A 301 12.04 2.40 13.08
C ILE A 301 11.65 1.80 14.42
N ALA A 302 10.94 0.67 14.41
CA ALA A 302 10.48 -0.02 15.60
C ALA A 302 10.40 -1.53 15.37
N TYR A 303 10.46 -2.31 16.46
CA TYR A 303 10.19 -3.74 16.47
C TYR A 303 9.71 -4.16 17.87
N GLU A 304 8.62 -4.93 17.91
CA GLU A 304 8.08 -5.60 19.10
C GLU A 304 7.40 -6.91 18.65
N ASN A 305 7.04 -7.79 19.57
CA ASN A 305 6.08 -8.87 19.30
C ASN A 305 4.95 -8.91 20.32
N SER A 306 3.89 -9.65 20.01
CA SER A 306 2.71 -9.74 20.87
C SER A 306 3.00 -10.23 22.29
N GLY A 307 4.11 -10.95 22.52
CA GLY A 307 4.57 -11.34 23.85
C GLY A 307 5.05 -10.16 24.70
N ASP A 308 5.64 -9.13 24.08
CA ASP A 308 6.05 -7.89 24.76
C ASP A 308 4.84 -7.10 25.29
N VAL A 309 3.69 -7.23 24.61
CA VAL A 309 2.45 -6.50 24.94
C VAL A 309 1.58 -7.29 25.91
N THR A 310 1.41 -8.59 25.66
CA THR A 310 0.45 -9.44 26.40
C THR A 310 1.08 -10.21 27.56
N GLY A 311 2.40 -10.43 27.53
CA GLY A 311 3.10 -11.35 28.42
C GLY A 311 2.98 -12.83 28.04
N ASP A 312 2.21 -13.19 27.00
CA ASP A 312 2.15 -14.55 26.46
C ASP A 312 3.34 -14.81 25.52
N ASN A 313 4.31 -15.59 26.02
CA ASN A 313 5.55 -15.89 25.31
C ASN A 313 5.52 -17.21 24.53
N GLU A 314 4.40 -17.95 24.55
CA GLU A 314 4.31 -19.27 23.91
C GLU A 314 3.92 -19.16 22.43
N ARG A 315 3.17 -18.10 22.07
CA ARG A 315 2.66 -17.88 20.71
C ARG A 315 2.72 -16.40 20.35
N ALA A 316 3.89 -15.96 19.89
CA ALA A 316 4.13 -14.57 19.53
C ALA A 316 3.78 -14.29 18.07
N VAL A 317 3.37 -13.05 17.77
CA VAL A 317 3.35 -12.48 16.43
C VAL A 317 4.31 -11.29 16.39
N GLY A 318 5.22 -11.26 15.41
CA GLY A 318 6.21 -10.20 15.26
C GLY A 318 5.70 -8.97 14.51
N TYR A 319 6.16 -7.78 14.90
CA TYR A 319 5.77 -6.50 14.31
C TYR A 319 7.00 -5.64 14.08
N ALA A 320 7.18 -5.09 12.87
CA ALA A 320 8.24 -4.13 12.60
C ALA A 320 7.75 -2.95 11.77
N ALA A 321 8.27 -1.77 12.07
CA ALA A 321 8.17 -0.61 11.21
C ALA A 321 9.54 -0.33 10.57
N ILE A 322 9.58 -0.27 9.24
CA ILE A 322 10.80 -0.03 8.47
C ILE A 322 10.53 1.04 7.42
N GLY A 323 11.35 2.07 7.37
CA GLY A 323 11.25 3.12 6.37
C GLY A 323 12.37 3.07 5.35
N VAL A 324 12.10 3.58 4.15
CA VAL A 324 13.10 3.79 3.09
C VAL A 324 13.04 5.24 2.64
N TRP A 325 14.13 5.97 2.86
CA TRP A 325 14.23 7.37 2.49
C TRP A 325 14.89 7.55 1.13
N GLY A 326 14.37 8.50 0.37
CA GLY A 326 14.95 8.95 -0.89
C GLY A 326 15.30 10.43 -0.80
N LYS A 327 16.21 10.87 -1.67
CA LYS A 327 16.43 12.31 -1.84
C LYS A 327 15.09 12.96 -2.20
N THR A 328 14.80 14.10 -1.60
CA THR A 328 13.74 14.96 -2.09
C THR A 328 14.16 15.35 -3.50
N GLU A 329 13.38 14.95 -4.50
CA GLU A 329 13.55 15.52 -5.82
C GLU A 329 13.37 17.03 -5.63
N ASN A 330 14.32 17.83 -6.11
CA ASN A 330 14.12 19.28 -6.18
C ASN A 330 13.00 19.51 -7.20
N SER A 331 11.76 19.30 -6.78
CA SER A 331 10.53 19.71 -7.45
C SER A 331 10.30 21.22 -7.29
N GLY A 332 11.37 21.99 -7.02
CA GLY A 332 11.36 23.38 -7.43
C GLY A 332 11.22 23.36 -8.94
N GLU A 333 10.18 24.03 -9.48
CA GLU A 333 10.16 24.37 -10.90
C GLU A 333 11.56 24.81 -11.28
N VAL A 334 12.20 24.03 -12.14
CA VAL A 334 13.45 24.45 -12.76
C VAL A 334 13.05 25.54 -13.74
N MET A 335 12.90 26.75 -13.21
CA MET A 335 12.58 27.92 -13.98
C MET A 335 13.81 28.23 -14.83
N LEU A 336 13.68 28.02 -16.13
CA LEU A 336 14.67 28.49 -17.09
C LEU A 336 14.79 30.01 -16.92
N ASP A 337 16.00 30.50 -16.73
CA ASP A 337 16.26 31.93 -16.81
C ASP A 337 16.02 32.43 -18.25
N ASN A 338 15.99 33.76 -18.43
CA ASN A 338 15.68 34.36 -19.73
C ASN A 338 16.64 33.93 -20.84
N GLU A 339 17.90 33.60 -20.53
CA GLU A 339 18.88 33.19 -21.53
C GLU A 339 18.66 31.71 -21.92
N SER A 340 18.41 30.85 -20.94
CA SER A 340 18.07 29.44 -21.15
C SER A 340 16.74 29.29 -21.90
N GLN A 341 15.76 30.17 -21.66
CA GLN A 341 14.50 30.20 -22.42
C GLN A 341 14.72 30.56 -23.89
N LYS A 342 15.54 31.59 -24.18
CA LYS A 342 15.88 31.97 -25.55
C LYS A 342 16.61 30.86 -26.27
N GLU A 343 17.54 30.19 -25.57
CA GLU A 343 18.28 29.07 -26.11
C GLU A 343 17.34 27.90 -26.42
N ALA A 344 16.48 27.48 -25.49
CA ALA A 344 15.50 26.43 -25.73
C ALA A 344 14.59 26.74 -26.94
N LEU A 345 14.17 28.01 -27.07
CA LEU A 345 13.38 28.47 -28.22
C LEU A 345 14.17 28.43 -29.53
N ALA A 346 15.45 28.80 -29.52
CA ALA A 346 16.33 28.72 -30.69
C ALA A 346 16.54 27.26 -31.13
N ILE A 347 16.85 26.37 -30.19
CA ILE A 347 17.02 24.93 -30.44
C ILE A 347 15.74 24.33 -31.06
N ALA A 348 14.58 24.64 -30.49
CA ALA A 348 13.29 24.15 -31.00
C ALA A 348 13.01 24.64 -32.43
N ARG A 349 13.28 25.92 -32.71
CA ARG A 349 13.12 26.51 -34.05
C ARG A 349 14.09 25.90 -35.07
N GLU A 350 15.37 25.79 -34.72
CA GLU A 350 16.39 25.20 -35.58
C GLU A 350 16.07 23.75 -35.91
N THR A 351 15.68 22.98 -34.89
CA THR A 351 15.27 21.58 -35.05
C THR A 351 14.11 21.45 -36.03
N LEU A 352 13.09 22.31 -35.93
CA LEU A 352 11.97 22.29 -36.86
C LEU A 352 12.35 22.71 -38.27
N VAL A 353 13.13 23.78 -38.42
CA VAL A 353 13.57 24.25 -39.74
C VAL A 353 14.40 23.19 -40.44
N GLU A 354 15.35 22.57 -39.74
CA GLU A 354 16.23 21.54 -40.30
C GLU A 354 15.46 20.27 -40.63
N TYR A 355 14.52 19.86 -39.76
CA TYR A 355 13.70 18.70 -40.01
C TYR A 355 12.74 18.90 -41.19
N ILE A 356 12.09 20.06 -41.27
CA ILE A 356 11.16 20.38 -42.38
C ILE A 356 11.92 20.52 -43.70
N SER A 357 13.07 21.18 -43.69
CA SER A 357 13.81 21.50 -44.93
C SER A 357 14.63 20.32 -45.44
N HIS A 358 15.23 19.54 -44.54
CA HIS A 358 16.26 18.56 -44.87
C HIS A 358 15.95 17.15 -44.35
N GLN A 359 14.84 16.94 -43.63
CA GLN A 359 14.49 15.68 -42.95
C GLN A 359 15.60 15.16 -42.02
N LYS A 360 16.36 16.08 -41.43
CA LYS A 360 17.43 15.77 -40.48
C LYS A 360 17.08 16.32 -39.11
N ILE A 361 17.41 15.54 -38.08
CA ILE A 361 17.37 16.01 -36.70
C ILE A 361 18.79 16.52 -36.39
N PRO A 362 18.97 17.83 -36.14
CA PRO A 362 20.27 18.39 -35.83
C PRO A 362 20.77 17.87 -34.48
N SER A 363 22.09 17.63 -34.39
CA SER A 363 22.76 17.32 -33.12
C SER A 363 23.03 18.63 -32.39
N VAL A 364 22.03 19.16 -31.69
CA VAL A 364 22.17 20.40 -30.92
C VAL A 364 22.57 20.07 -29.50
N ILE A 365 23.70 20.63 -29.06
CA ILE A 365 24.18 20.55 -27.67
C ILE A 365 23.88 21.90 -27.05
N ALA A 366 22.96 21.94 -26.10
CA ALA A 366 22.66 23.16 -25.36
C ALA A 366 23.89 23.59 -24.55
N THR A 367 24.12 24.90 -24.48
CA THR A 367 25.18 25.52 -23.70
C THR A 367 24.76 25.78 -22.26
N SER A 368 23.48 26.05 -22.02
CA SER A 368 22.92 26.18 -20.67
C SER A 368 22.92 24.82 -19.96
N ALA A 369 23.56 24.75 -18.79
CA ALA A 369 23.67 23.53 -17.98
C ALA A 369 22.30 22.91 -17.68
N VAL A 370 21.28 23.76 -17.44
CA VAL A 370 19.90 23.32 -17.16
C VAL A 370 19.23 22.60 -18.33
N LEU A 371 19.62 22.90 -19.57
CA LEU A 371 19.11 22.25 -20.78
C LEU A 371 19.87 20.97 -21.15
N GLN A 372 20.97 20.68 -20.43
CA GLN A 372 21.71 19.42 -20.56
C GLN A 372 21.16 18.34 -19.61
N ASP A 373 20.36 18.72 -18.62
CA ASP A 373 19.69 17.79 -17.71
C ASP A 373 18.52 17.07 -18.40
N ASN A 374 18.25 15.82 -18.00
CA ASN A 374 17.12 15.03 -18.51
C ASN A 374 15.80 15.51 -17.89
N LEU A 375 15.30 16.64 -18.36
CA LEU A 375 14.04 17.26 -17.95
C LEU A 375 13.03 17.28 -19.10
N GLY A 376 11.73 17.22 -18.78
CA GLY A 376 10.67 17.50 -19.74
C GLY A 376 10.50 19.01 -19.91
N ALA A 377 10.60 19.52 -21.14
CA ALA A 377 10.40 20.94 -21.45
C ALA A 377 9.26 21.13 -22.47
N PHE A 378 8.36 22.07 -22.19
CA PHE A 378 7.36 22.55 -23.15
C PHE A 378 7.80 23.91 -23.70
N VAL A 379 8.14 23.95 -24.99
CA VAL A 379 8.50 25.19 -25.69
C VAL A 379 7.33 25.61 -26.57
N THR A 380 6.77 26.80 -26.32
CA THR A 380 5.75 27.40 -27.19
C THR A 380 6.45 28.28 -28.22
N LEU A 381 6.23 28.03 -29.51
CA LEU A 381 7.00 28.60 -30.63
C LEU A 381 6.50 29.94 -31.16
#